data_AF-A0A2E1AMX6-F1
#
_entry.id   AF-A0A2E1AMX6-F1
#
_cell.length_a   1.000
_cell.length_b   1.000
_cell.length_c   1.000
_cell.angle_alpha   90.00
_cell.angle_beta   90.00
_cell.angle_gamma   90.00
#
_symmetry.space_group_name_H-M   'P 1'
#
loop_
_entity.id
_entity.type
_entity.pdbx_description
1 polymer ?
#
loop_
_entity_poly.entity_id
_entity_poly.type
_entity_poly.pdbx_seq_one_letter_code
_entity_poly.pdbx_strand_id
1 'polypeptide(L)'
;MNINLFYVILLGGIPVLCSYYVLSQQSEAKQLWGGLSGWVFNAWLASMLLTVASYFYLAYMFVWGIDDAYVFEWSASEIEPWLCSLYVVFLGSASQFAYFSLMDIKNKKKSLYLLINLWTTAFASLLIAASAIAINGVSDVHNSLSIIAGFVLAFHHIFFDAIYWMTTFEPKYTQISN
;
A
#
# COMPACT_ATOMS: atom_id res chain seq x y z
N MET A 1 -11.22 -20.10 6.48
CA MET A 1 -10.53 -18.95 7.13
C MET A 1 -9.03 -19.14 6.93
N ASN A 2 -8.38 -18.17 6.32
CA ASN A 2 -6.94 -18.20 6.05
C ASN A 2 -6.16 -17.70 7.27
N ILE A 3 -5.83 -18.62 8.18
CA ILE A 3 -5.23 -18.28 9.49
C ILE A 3 -3.80 -17.75 9.37
N ASN A 4 -3.02 -18.24 8.41
CA ASN A 4 -1.66 -17.75 8.20
C ASN A 4 -1.70 -16.33 7.65
N LEU A 5 -2.60 -16.09 6.70
CA LEU A 5 -2.82 -14.76 6.13
C LEU A 5 -3.26 -13.76 7.21
N PHE A 6 -4.15 -14.17 8.11
CA PHE A 6 -4.56 -13.35 9.25
C PHE A 6 -3.36 -12.90 10.10
N TYR A 7 -2.46 -13.82 10.45
CA TYR A 7 -1.27 -13.48 11.22
C TYR A 7 -0.30 -12.58 10.45
N VAL A 8 -0.10 -12.82 9.16
CA VAL A 8 0.73 -11.96 8.30
C VAL A 8 0.20 -10.52 8.29
N ILE A 9 -1.11 -10.35 8.12
CA ILE A 9 -1.77 -9.05 8.09
C ILE A 9 -1.67 -8.36 9.46
N LEU A 10 -1.99 -9.08 10.54
CA LEU A 10 -1.98 -8.54 11.89
C LEU A 10 -0.56 -8.11 12.32
N LEU A 11 0.42 -8.99 12.14
CA LEU A 11 1.80 -8.74 12.59
C LEU A 11 2.54 -7.81 11.65
N GLY A 12 2.32 -7.93 10.33
CA GLY A 12 2.94 -7.07 9.32
C GLY A 12 2.37 -5.64 9.31
N GLY A 13 1.13 -5.44 9.75
CA GLY A 13 0.53 -4.12 9.88
C GLY A 13 1.16 -3.26 10.99
N ILE A 14 1.65 -3.88 12.08
CA ILE A 14 2.24 -3.15 13.22
C ILE A 14 3.47 -2.33 12.80
N PRO A 15 4.48 -2.88 12.09
CA PRO A 15 5.60 -2.10 11.57
C PRO A 15 5.20 -0.93 10.69
N VAL A 16 4.15 -1.07 9.86
CA VAL A 16 3.64 0.02 9.01
C VAL A 16 3.09 1.14 9.88
N LEU A 17 2.26 0.85 10.87
CA LEU A 17 1.74 1.87 11.78
C LEU A 17 2.85 2.56 12.58
N CYS A 18 3.82 1.78 13.08
CA CYS A 18 4.99 2.31 13.76
C CYS A 18 5.82 3.24 12.86
N SER A 19 5.98 2.90 11.58
CA SER A 19 6.76 3.72 10.64
C SER A 19 6.09 5.08 10.39
N TYR A 20 4.76 5.11 10.23
CA TYR A 20 3.98 6.35 10.14
C TYR A 20 3.96 7.15 11.43
N TYR A 21 3.89 6.48 12.60
CA TYR A 21 4.03 7.16 13.88
C TYR A 21 5.38 7.84 14.00
N VAL A 22 6.49 7.13 13.74
CA VAL A 22 7.83 7.70 13.76
C VAL A 22 7.94 8.88 12.79
N LEU A 23 7.40 8.72 11.57
CA LEU A 23 7.37 9.78 10.58
C LEU A 23 6.62 11.02 11.10
N SER A 24 5.45 10.85 11.74
CA SER A 24 4.66 11.96 12.28
C SER A 24 5.39 12.80 13.34
N GLN A 25 6.40 12.23 14.00
CA GLN A 25 7.23 12.91 14.99
C GLN A 25 8.41 13.68 14.38
N GLN A 26 8.69 13.52 13.08
CA GLN A 26 9.79 14.22 12.41
C GLN A 26 9.31 15.56 11.82
N SER A 27 10.04 16.64 12.11
CA SER A 27 9.75 17.96 11.55
C SER A 27 9.80 17.98 10.01
N GLU A 28 10.64 17.12 9.45
CA GLU A 28 10.93 16.93 8.05
C GLU A 28 9.83 16.13 7.33
N ALA A 29 8.91 15.48 8.05
CA ALA A 29 7.83 14.71 7.43
C ALA A 29 6.93 15.56 6.54
N LYS A 30 6.79 16.86 6.83
CA LYS A 30 6.09 17.81 5.96
C LYS A 30 6.74 17.95 4.57
N GLN A 31 8.05 17.69 4.46
CA GLN A 31 8.80 17.71 3.20
C GLN A 31 8.63 16.43 2.40
N LEU A 32 8.26 15.33 3.06
CA LEU A 32 8.11 14.00 2.45
C LEU A 32 6.95 13.96 1.46
N TRP A 33 5.92 14.74 1.76
CA TRP A 33 4.79 15.01 0.89
C TRP A 33 5.10 16.11 -0.14
N GLY A 34 6.37 16.50 -0.29
CA GLY A 34 6.87 17.28 -1.43
C GLY A 34 6.23 18.66 -1.62
N GLY A 35 5.67 19.26 -0.57
CA GLY A 35 4.89 20.49 -0.75
C GLY A 35 3.57 20.27 -1.49
N LEU A 36 3.02 19.04 -1.47
CA LEU A 36 1.63 18.75 -1.79
C LEU A 36 0.77 19.81 -1.11
N SER A 37 0.10 20.61 -1.91
CA SER A 37 -0.67 21.75 -1.46
C SER A 37 -1.92 21.90 -2.30
N GLY A 38 -2.89 22.62 -1.76
CA GLY A 38 -4.17 22.85 -2.43
C GLY A 38 -4.90 21.55 -2.77
N TRP A 39 -5.42 21.47 -3.99
CA TRP A 39 -6.29 20.38 -4.42
C TRP A 39 -5.55 19.03 -4.52
N VAL A 40 -4.25 19.03 -4.83
CA VAL A 40 -3.47 17.79 -4.99
C VAL A 40 -3.30 17.09 -3.65
N PHE A 41 -3.05 17.85 -2.58
CA PHE A 41 -3.00 17.30 -1.22
C PHE A 41 -4.32 16.64 -0.83
N ASN A 42 -5.46 17.30 -1.11
CA ASN A 42 -6.77 16.75 -0.80
C ASN A 42 -7.08 15.48 -1.59
N ALA A 43 -6.70 15.43 -2.88
CA ALA A 43 -6.85 14.24 -3.71
C ALA A 43 -5.97 13.08 -3.20
N TRP A 44 -4.72 13.36 -2.84
CA TRP A 44 -3.82 12.39 -2.23
C TRP A 44 -4.39 11.86 -0.91
N LEU A 45 -4.82 12.74 0.00
CA LEU A 45 -5.36 12.37 1.31
C LEU A 45 -6.64 11.53 1.17
N ALA A 46 -7.57 11.95 0.29
CA ALA A 46 -8.78 11.19 0.02
C ALA A 46 -8.45 9.80 -0.54
N SER A 47 -7.50 9.73 -1.48
CA SER A 47 -7.03 8.45 -2.01
C SER A 47 -6.41 7.58 -0.92
N MET A 48 -5.57 8.12 -0.05
CA MET A 48 -4.95 7.38 1.06
C MET A 48 -5.99 6.79 2.02
N LEU A 49 -7.00 7.58 2.39
CA LEU A 49 -8.09 7.11 3.26
C LEU A 49 -8.89 5.97 2.60
N LEU A 50 -9.18 6.10 1.30
CA LEU A 50 -9.84 5.05 0.53
C LEU A 50 -8.96 3.81 0.38
N THR A 51 -7.65 3.97 0.24
CA THR A 51 -6.67 2.88 0.21
C THR A 51 -6.64 2.11 1.53
N VAL A 52 -6.66 2.80 2.68
CA VAL A 52 -6.75 2.16 4.01
C VAL A 52 -8.06 1.37 4.15
N ALA A 53 -9.20 1.98 3.78
CA ALA A 53 -10.49 1.29 3.82
C ALA A 53 -10.52 0.06 2.89
N SER A 54 -9.97 0.21 1.68
CA SER A 54 -9.84 -0.88 0.69
C SER A 54 -8.95 -2.01 1.19
N TYR A 55 -7.84 -1.68 1.84
CA TYR A 55 -6.94 -2.65 2.47
C TYR A 55 -7.68 -3.48 3.53
N PHE A 56 -8.41 -2.84 4.45
CA PHE A 56 -9.15 -3.56 5.49
C PHE A 56 -10.28 -4.42 4.90
N TYR A 57 -10.99 -3.89 3.90
CA TYR A 57 -12.03 -4.64 3.21
C TYR A 57 -11.46 -5.88 2.50
N LEU A 58 -10.39 -5.73 1.72
CA LEU A 58 -9.74 -6.85 1.04
C LEU A 58 -9.13 -7.84 2.03
N ALA A 59 -8.49 -7.36 3.10
CA ALA A 59 -7.99 -8.21 4.18
C ALA A 59 -9.14 -9.06 4.77
N TYR A 60 -10.30 -8.45 4.98
CA TYR A 60 -11.48 -9.18 5.44
C TYR A 60 -11.93 -10.23 4.41
N MET A 61 -12.07 -9.83 3.15
CA MET A 61 -12.49 -10.73 2.08
C MET A 61 -11.50 -11.88 1.85
N PHE A 62 -10.20 -11.68 2.02
CA PHE A 62 -9.22 -12.74 1.82
C PHE A 62 -9.06 -13.64 3.05
N VAL A 63 -9.19 -13.13 4.27
CA VAL A 63 -9.06 -13.95 5.48
C VAL A 63 -10.33 -14.78 5.75
N TRP A 64 -11.50 -14.17 5.55
CA TRP A 64 -12.79 -14.78 5.86
C TRP A 64 -13.62 -15.13 4.62
N GLY A 65 -13.21 -14.73 3.42
CA GLY A 65 -13.83 -15.18 2.17
C GLY A 65 -13.68 -16.69 1.98
N ILE A 66 -14.75 -17.27 1.44
CA ILE A 66 -15.05 -18.70 1.39
C ILE A 66 -13.98 -19.45 0.56
N ASP A 67 -13.68 -20.69 0.92
CA ASP A 67 -12.65 -21.52 0.29
C ASP A 67 -12.89 -21.79 -1.23
N ASP A 68 -14.10 -21.55 -1.72
CA ASP A 68 -14.53 -21.69 -3.13
C ASP A 68 -14.64 -20.35 -3.88
N ALA A 69 -14.22 -19.26 -3.24
CA ALA A 69 -14.48 -17.92 -3.72
C ALA A 69 -13.47 -17.44 -4.78
N TYR A 70 -12.81 -18.31 -5.55
CA TYR A 70 -11.78 -17.88 -6.51
C TYR A 70 -12.04 -18.37 -7.94
N VAL A 71 -11.86 -17.50 -8.94
CA VAL A 71 -12.08 -17.76 -10.38
C VAL A 71 -11.01 -18.68 -10.96
N PHE A 72 -9.79 -18.64 -10.41
CA PHE A 72 -8.75 -19.59 -10.78
C PHE A 72 -9.04 -20.93 -10.11
N GLU A 73 -8.81 -22.04 -10.81
CA GLU A 73 -8.86 -23.41 -10.26
C GLU A 73 -7.73 -23.67 -9.25
N TRP A 74 -7.33 -22.66 -8.49
CA TRP A 74 -6.35 -22.77 -7.43
C TRP A 74 -7.04 -23.34 -6.20
N SER A 75 -6.49 -24.42 -5.70
CA SER A 75 -6.89 -24.97 -4.42
C SER A 75 -6.65 -23.94 -3.30
N ALA A 76 -7.42 -24.02 -2.22
CA ALA A 76 -7.18 -23.21 -1.03
C ALA A 76 -5.72 -23.32 -0.53
N SER A 77 -5.08 -24.48 -0.70
CA SER A 77 -3.67 -24.73 -0.39
C SER A 77 -2.67 -23.95 -1.23
N GLU A 78 -3.05 -23.45 -2.41
CA GLU A 78 -2.20 -22.65 -3.29
C GLU A 78 -2.43 -21.14 -3.07
N ILE A 79 -3.65 -20.73 -2.76
CA ILE A 79 -3.99 -19.32 -2.66
C ILE A 79 -3.53 -18.67 -1.35
N GLU A 80 -3.62 -19.38 -0.22
CA GLU A 80 -3.18 -18.81 1.06
C GLU A 80 -1.67 -18.48 1.05
N PRO A 81 -0.76 -19.38 0.61
CA PRO A 81 0.67 -19.06 0.51
C PRO A 81 0.97 -17.93 -0.47
N TRP A 82 0.24 -17.86 -1.59
CA TRP A 82 0.36 -16.78 -2.55
C TRP A 82 0.01 -15.43 -1.92
N LEU A 83 -1.18 -15.33 -1.31
CA LEU A 83 -1.63 -14.12 -0.64
C LEU A 83 -0.71 -13.73 0.52
N CYS A 84 -0.26 -14.70 1.32
CA CYS A 84 0.74 -14.46 2.37
C CYS A 84 2.00 -13.82 1.79
N SER A 85 2.52 -14.36 0.69
CA SER A 85 3.72 -13.83 0.02
C SER A 85 3.50 -12.41 -0.47
N LEU A 86 2.35 -12.12 -1.09
CA LEU A 86 1.99 -10.76 -1.53
C LEU A 86 1.90 -9.79 -0.36
N TYR A 87 1.23 -10.16 0.73
CA TYR A 87 1.09 -9.30 1.91
C TYR A 87 2.41 -9.11 2.65
N VAL A 88 3.29 -10.11 2.71
CA VAL A 88 4.65 -9.96 3.26
C VAL A 88 5.44 -8.95 2.45
N VAL A 89 5.42 -9.03 1.12
CA VAL A 89 6.12 -8.07 0.25
C VAL A 89 5.49 -6.68 0.40
N PHE A 90 4.17 -6.57 0.36
CA PHE A 90 3.44 -5.31 0.48
C PHE A 90 3.71 -4.62 1.83
N LEU A 91 3.47 -5.32 2.95
CA LEU A 91 3.65 -4.75 4.30
C LEU A 91 5.13 -4.51 4.63
N GLY A 92 6.00 -5.42 4.20
CA GLY A 92 7.44 -5.28 4.37
C GLY A 92 7.97 -4.03 3.66
N SER A 93 7.65 -3.85 2.39
CA SER A 93 8.03 -2.65 1.64
C SER A 93 7.38 -1.38 2.21
N ALA A 94 6.07 -1.39 2.46
CA ALA A 94 5.36 -0.23 3.05
C ALA A 94 5.93 0.19 4.42
N SER A 95 6.37 -0.76 5.25
CA SER A 95 6.94 -0.44 6.57
C SER A 95 8.27 0.32 6.48
N GLN A 96 9.03 0.13 5.40
CA GLN A 96 10.34 0.74 5.18
C GLN A 96 10.25 2.11 4.51
N PHE A 97 9.10 2.47 3.94
CA PHE A 97 8.87 3.74 3.24
C PHE A 97 9.32 4.95 4.07
N ALA A 98 8.88 5.05 5.33
CA ALA A 98 9.20 6.17 6.21
C ALA A 98 10.71 6.32 6.43
N TYR A 99 11.41 5.20 6.63
CA TYR A 99 12.86 5.19 6.86
C TYR A 99 13.63 5.69 5.63
N PHE A 100 13.37 5.10 4.45
CA PHE A 100 14.05 5.49 3.23
C PHE A 100 13.73 6.93 2.82
N SER A 101 12.48 7.36 3.01
CA SER A 101 12.07 8.73 2.69
C SER A 101 12.76 9.75 3.60
N LEU A 102 12.89 9.47 4.90
CA LEU A 102 13.65 10.34 5.81
C LEU A 102 15.13 10.37 5.47
N MET A 103 15.73 9.25 5.07
CA MET A 103 17.11 9.22 4.59
C MET A 103 17.31 10.09 3.36
N ASP A 104 16.40 10.02 2.39
CA ASP A 104 16.47 10.81 1.16
C ASP A 104 16.34 12.31 1.43
N ILE A 105 15.44 12.70 2.33
CA ILE A 105 15.31 14.08 2.80
C ILE A 105 16.60 14.56 3.47
N LYS A 106 17.12 13.81 4.46
CA LYS A 106 18.33 14.18 5.20
C LYS A 106 19.56 14.29 4.31
N ASN A 107 19.70 13.38 3.36
CA ASN A 107 20.81 13.36 2.41
C ASN A 107 20.61 14.26 1.19
N LYS A 108 19.46 14.93 1.11
CA LYS A 108 19.06 15.79 -0.01
C LYS A 108 19.19 15.12 -1.38
N LYS A 109 18.84 13.83 -1.48
CA LYS A 109 18.99 13.03 -2.70
C LYS A 109 17.87 12.01 -2.86
N LYS A 110 17.49 11.71 -4.11
CA LYS A 110 16.67 10.54 -4.44
C LYS A 110 17.55 9.31 -4.41
N SER A 111 17.25 8.34 -3.55
CA SER A 111 17.93 7.05 -3.52
C SER A 111 17.23 6.02 -4.39
N LEU A 112 18.03 5.13 -4.96
CA LEU A 112 17.53 3.94 -5.63
C LEU A 112 16.77 3.01 -4.66
N TYR A 113 17.12 3.02 -3.38
CA TYR A 113 16.45 2.21 -2.34
C TYR A 113 14.98 2.60 -2.18
N LEU A 114 14.70 3.90 -2.07
CA LEU A 114 13.32 4.37 -1.97
C LEU A 114 12.56 4.08 -3.27
N LEU A 115 13.17 4.29 -4.44
CA LEU A 115 12.53 3.99 -5.72
C LEU A 115 12.14 2.51 -5.83
N ILE A 116 13.06 1.60 -5.52
CA ILE A 116 12.78 0.16 -5.51
C ILE A 116 11.67 -0.16 -4.51
N ASN A 117 11.70 0.44 -3.32
CA ASN A 117 10.69 0.23 -2.29
C ASN A 117 9.28 0.65 -2.77
N LEU A 118 9.13 1.84 -3.34
CA LEU A 118 7.84 2.34 -3.85
C LEU A 118 7.29 1.43 -4.95
N TRP A 119 8.12 1.04 -5.92
CA TRP A 119 7.71 0.14 -6.99
C TRP A 119 7.44 -1.29 -6.52
N THR A 120 8.12 -1.76 -5.47
CA THR A 120 7.83 -3.05 -4.83
C THR A 120 6.45 -3.03 -4.18
N THR A 121 6.13 -1.97 -3.42
CA THR A 121 4.80 -1.77 -2.84
C THR A 121 3.72 -1.70 -3.93
N ALA A 122 3.97 -0.91 -4.98
CA ALA A 122 3.06 -0.75 -6.11
C ALA A 122 2.80 -2.08 -6.84
N PHE A 123 3.85 -2.85 -7.14
CA PHE A 123 3.72 -4.15 -7.78
C PHE A 123 2.97 -5.16 -6.91
N ALA A 124 3.28 -5.24 -5.62
CA ALA A 124 2.55 -6.10 -4.69
C ALA A 124 1.07 -5.70 -4.59
N SER A 125 0.76 -4.40 -4.55
CA SER A 125 -0.61 -3.90 -4.53
C SER A 125 -1.39 -4.25 -5.81
N LEU A 126 -0.73 -4.24 -6.97
CA LEU A 126 -1.31 -4.66 -8.24
C LEU A 126 -1.64 -6.15 -8.25
N LEU A 127 -0.76 -7.00 -7.72
CA LEU A 127 -1.01 -8.44 -7.62
C LEU A 127 -2.12 -8.76 -6.61
N ILE A 128 -2.21 -8.01 -5.50
CA ILE A 128 -3.35 -8.09 -4.57
C ILE A 128 -4.65 -7.69 -5.28
N ALA A 129 -4.63 -6.61 -6.06
CA ALA A 129 -5.78 -6.17 -6.84
C ALA A 129 -6.20 -7.21 -7.90
N ALA A 130 -5.26 -7.82 -8.60
CA ALA A 130 -5.52 -8.91 -9.53
C ALA A 130 -6.14 -10.13 -8.83
N SER A 131 -5.68 -10.45 -7.62
CA SER A 131 -6.25 -11.51 -6.79
C SER A 131 -7.68 -11.17 -6.33
N ALA A 132 -8.02 -9.89 -6.17
CA ALA A 132 -9.36 -9.45 -5.82
C ALA A 132 -10.37 -9.62 -6.97
N ILE A 133 -9.93 -9.46 -8.23
CA ILE A 133 -10.74 -9.77 -9.42
C ILE A 133 -11.12 -11.25 -9.45
N ALA A 134 -10.22 -12.09 -8.95
CA ALA A 134 -10.47 -13.51 -8.87
C ALA A 134 -11.52 -13.87 -7.82
N ILE A 135 -12.05 -12.97 -6.99
CA ILE A 135 -13.03 -13.37 -5.97
C ILE A 135 -14.39 -13.71 -6.62
N ASN A 136 -14.67 -15.00 -6.84
CA ASN A 136 -15.97 -15.57 -7.22
C ASN A 136 -16.74 -16.04 -5.96
N GLY A 137 -17.95 -16.59 -6.04
CA GLY A 137 -18.59 -17.28 -4.90
C GLY A 137 -19.06 -16.40 -3.73
N VAL A 138 -19.05 -15.07 -3.90
CA VAL A 138 -19.65 -14.08 -3.01
C VAL A 138 -20.77 -13.34 -3.73
N SER A 139 -21.56 -12.52 -3.04
CA SER A 139 -22.60 -11.71 -3.70
C SER A 139 -22.00 -10.76 -4.75
N ASP A 140 -22.77 -10.42 -5.79
CA ASP A 140 -22.34 -9.48 -6.84
C ASP A 140 -21.82 -8.15 -6.28
N VAL A 141 -22.43 -7.70 -5.17
CA VAL A 141 -22.00 -6.52 -4.43
C VAL A 141 -20.60 -6.71 -3.86
N HIS A 142 -20.34 -7.84 -3.18
CA HIS A 142 -19.02 -8.11 -2.61
C HIS A 142 -17.94 -8.30 -3.68
N ASN A 143 -18.26 -8.97 -4.79
CA ASN A 143 -17.37 -9.10 -5.93
C ASN A 143 -17.00 -7.72 -6.51
N SER A 144 -18.01 -6.89 -6.80
CA SER A 144 -17.80 -5.54 -7.33
C SER A 144 -16.99 -4.67 -6.38
N LEU A 145 -17.29 -4.71 -5.08
CA LEU A 145 -16.55 -3.98 -4.05
C LEU A 145 -15.10 -4.46 -3.93
N SER A 146 -14.83 -5.76 -4.06
CA SER A 146 -13.46 -6.29 -4.06
C SER A 146 -12.65 -5.78 -5.25
N ILE A 147 -13.25 -5.74 -6.44
CA ILE A 147 -12.60 -5.19 -7.64
C ILE A 147 -12.31 -3.70 -7.46
N ILE A 148 -13.28 -2.93 -6.98
CA ILE A 148 -13.12 -1.49 -6.73
C ILE A 148 -12.04 -1.25 -5.66
N ALA A 149 -12.06 -2.00 -4.56
CA ALA A 149 -11.07 -1.90 -3.49
C ALA A 149 -9.66 -2.24 -4.02
N GLY A 150 -9.53 -3.29 -4.83
CA GLY A 150 -8.27 -3.65 -5.48
C GLY A 150 -7.76 -2.53 -6.39
N PHE A 151 -8.63 -1.98 -7.21
CA PHE A 151 -8.29 -0.85 -8.08
C PHE A 151 -7.81 0.37 -7.30
N VAL A 152 -8.54 0.78 -6.25
CA VAL A 152 -8.16 1.92 -5.40
C VAL A 152 -6.83 1.68 -4.71
N LEU A 153 -6.60 0.47 -4.19
CA LEU A 153 -5.33 0.08 -3.57
C LEU A 153 -4.17 0.23 -4.57
N ALA A 154 -4.28 -0.38 -5.74
CA ALA A 154 -3.23 -0.32 -6.76
C ALA A 154 -3.03 1.10 -7.31
N PHE A 155 -4.12 1.82 -7.56
CA PHE A 155 -4.10 3.18 -8.08
C PHE A 155 -3.28 4.11 -7.17
N HIS A 156 -3.52 4.08 -5.87
CA HIS A 156 -2.79 4.95 -4.94
C HIS A 156 -1.29 4.68 -4.96
N HIS A 157 -0.89 3.41 -4.77
CA HIS A 157 0.54 3.07 -4.68
C HIS A 157 1.27 3.27 -6.02
N ILE A 158 0.59 3.09 -7.16
CA ILE A 158 1.19 3.34 -8.48
C ILE A 158 1.27 4.85 -8.75
N PHE A 159 0.15 5.55 -8.69
CA PHE A 159 0.08 6.93 -9.19
C PHE A 159 0.59 7.94 -8.16
N PHE A 160 0.17 7.83 -6.89
CA PHE A 160 0.62 8.76 -5.85
C PHE A 160 1.99 8.39 -5.30
N ASP A 161 2.17 7.14 -4.87
CA ASP A 161 3.40 6.77 -4.18
C ASP A 161 4.57 6.54 -5.14
N ALA A 162 4.40 5.82 -6.26
CA ALA A 162 5.51 5.55 -7.16
C ALA A 162 5.74 6.67 -8.20
N ILE A 163 4.72 7.01 -9.00
CA ILE A 163 4.86 7.96 -10.10
C ILE A 163 4.96 9.39 -9.59
N TYR A 164 3.94 9.86 -8.87
CA TYR A 164 3.88 11.26 -8.43
C TYR A 164 5.07 11.58 -7.54
N TRP A 165 5.34 10.79 -6.49
CA TRP A 165 6.51 10.99 -5.63
C TRP A 165 7.83 11.06 -6.42
N MET A 166 8.07 10.12 -7.35
CA MET A 166 9.28 10.13 -8.18
C MET A 166 9.39 11.39 -9.04
N THR A 167 8.27 11.89 -9.57
CA THR A 167 8.25 13.09 -10.41
C THR A 167 8.37 14.39 -9.63
N THR A 168 7.78 14.48 -8.44
CA THR A 168 7.63 15.76 -7.71
C THR A 168 8.54 15.90 -6.50
N PHE A 169 9.08 14.81 -5.96
CA PHE A 169 10.00 14.93 -4.82
C PHE A 169 11.27 15.63 -5.29
N GLU A 170 11.58 16.81 -4.77
CA GLU A 170 12.81 17.52 -5.12
C GLU A 170 13.57 17.93 -3.86
N PRO A 171 14.52 17.10 -3.40
CA PRO A 171 15.15 17.27 -2.10
C PRO A 171 16.11 18.48 -2.01
N LYS A 172 16.33 19.20 -3.12
CA LYS A 172 17.13 20.43 -3.16
C LYS A 172 16.32 21.70 -2.86
N TYR A 173 15.00 21.69 -3.06
CA TYR A 173 14.14 22.89 -2.90
C TYR A 173 13.53 23.05 -1.51
N THR A 174 13.78 22.13 -0.58
CA THR A 174 13.25 22.16 0.79
C THR A 174 13.97 23.14 1.74
N GLN A 175 14.67 24.14 1.20
CA GLN A 175 14.86 25.40 1.92
C GLN A 175 13.58 26.23 1.81
N ILE A 176 12.51 25.82 2.49
CA ILE A 176 11.46 26.78 2.81
C ILE A 176 12.09 27.68 3.88
N SER A 177 12.50 28.88 3.45
CA SER A 177 12.93 29.96 4.33
C SER A 177 11.90 30.15 5.44
N ASN A 178 12.34 30.01 6.69
CA ASN A 178 11.61 30.49 7.85
C ASN A 178 11.44 32.01 7.76
#